data_AF-A0A2K3KGL2-F1
#
_entry.id   AF-A0A2K3KGL2-F1
#
_cell.length_a   1.000
_cell.length_b   1.000
_cell.length_c   1.000
_cell.angle_alpha   90.00
_cell.angle_beta   90.00
_cell.angle_gamma   90.00
#
_symmetry.space_group_name_H-M   'P 1'
#
loop_
_entity.id
_entity.type
_entity.pdbx_description
1 polymer ?
#
loop_
_entity_poly.entity_id
_entity_poly.type
_entity_poly.pdbx_seq_one_letter_code
_entity_poly.pdbx_strand_id
1 'polypeptide(L)'
;PANATEDQLKAAAASKITDMKVKNYLFQSIDRAILETILAKDTAKDIWESMRLKYKGSTKVKRAQLQVSRGEFEVIEMGESETVTEYFARIMAIA
;
A
#
# COMPACT_ATOMS: atom_id res chain seq x y z
N PRO A 1 -5.44 20.94 -23.53
CA PRO A 1 -4.49 21.39 -24.59
C PRO A 1 -5.25 22.17 -25.67
N ALA A 2 -4.60 23.13 -26.32
CA ALA A 2 -5.24 24.18 -27.12
C ALA A 2 -5.90 23.74 -28.45
N ASN A 3 -6.17 22.45 -28.65
CA ASN A 3 -6.99 21.88 -29.74
C ASN A 3 -7.45 20.46 -29.34
N ALA A 4 -8.25 20.34 -28.29
CA ALA A 4 -8.85 19.05 -27.95
C ALA A 4 -9.96 18.73 -28.95
N THR A 5 -9.86 17.59 -29.65
CA THR A 5 -10.94 17.12 -30.53
C THR A 5 -12.20 16.83 -29.72
N GLU A 6 -13.38 16.93 -30.35
CA GLU A 6 -14.68 16.70 -29.70
C GLU A 6 -14.72 15.34 -28.98
N ASP A 7 -14.09 14.31 -29.56
CA ASP A 7 -13.96 12.98 -28.97
C ASP A 7 -13.14 12.97 -27.68
N GLN A 8 -12.08 13.77 -27.59
CA GLN A 8 -11.27 13.89 -26.37
C GLN A 8 -12.07 14.55 -25.24
N LEU A 9 -12.90 15.55 -25.55
CA LEU A 9 -13.78 16.20 -24.58
C LEU A 9 -14.85 15.23 -24.06
N LYS A 10 -15.49 14.46 -24.96
CA LYS A 10 -16.47 13.43 -24.59
C LYS A 10 -15.84 12.34 -23.73
N ALA A 11 -14.65 11.85 -24.09
CA ALA A 11 -13.92 10.85 -23.31
C ALA A 11 -13.56 11.36 -21.91
N ALA A 12 -13.07 12.60 -21.79
CA ALA A 12 -12.76 13.20 -20.49
C ALA A 12 -14.00 13.37 -19.59
N ALA A 13 -15.14 13.78 -20.17
CA ALA A 13 -16.40 13.88 -19.43
C ALA A 13 -16.88 12.50 -18.94
N ALA A 14 -16.84 11.48 -19.79
CA ALA A 14 -17.19 10.11 -19.42
C ALA A 14 -16.26 9.54 -18.33
N SER A 15 -14.96 9.81 -18.43
CA SER A 15 -13.98 9.43 -17.41
C SER A 15 -14.29 10.09 -16.07
N LYS A 16 -14.63 11.39 -16.05
CA LYS A 16 -15.01 12.11 -14.84
C LYS A 16 -16.28 11.55 -14.19
N ILE A 17 -17.30 11.24 -14.98
CA ILE A 17 -18.53 10.61 -14.47
C ILE A 17 -18.22 9.24 -13.86
N THR A 18 -17.36 8.46 -14.51
CA THR A 18 -16.94 7.14 -14.03
C THR A 18 -16.17 7.26 -12.71
N ASP A 19 -15.21 8.17 -12.63
CA ASP A 19 -14.47 8.46 -11.40
C ASP A 19 -15.42 8.84 -10.25
N MET A 20 -16.38 9.74 -10.49
CA MET A 20 -17.38 10.12 -9.48
C MET A 20 -18.21 8.92 -8.99
N LYS A 21 -18.63 8.02 -9.89
CA LYS A 21 -19.35 6.79 -9.51
C LYS A 21 -18.49 5.89 -8.62
N VAL A 22 -17.24 5.64 -9.03
CA VAL A 22 -16.32 4.80 -8.25
C VAL A 22 -16.02 5.42 -6.89
N LYS A 23 -15.80 6.74 -6.82
CA LYS A 23 -15.62 7.46 -5.54
C LYS A 23 -16.81 7.26 -4.60
N ASN A 24 -18.04 7.36 -5.13
CA ASN A 24 -19.24 7.14 -4.32
C ASN A 24 -19.25 5.72 -3.71
N TYR A 25 -18.97 4.69 -4.51
CA TYR A 25 -18.84 3.32 -3.99
C TYR A 25 -17.73 3.19 -2.95
N LEU A 26 -16.59 3.83 -3.14
CA LEU A 26 -15.50 3.81 -2.16
C LEU A 26 -15.89 4.50 -0.84
N PHE A 27 -16.59 5.63 -0.90
CA PHE A 27 -17.08 6.30 0.31
C PHE A 27 -18.13 5.50 1.08
N GLN A 28 -18.92 4.68 0.40
CA GLN A 28 -19.90 3.79 1.05
C GLN A 28 -19.26 2.52 1.64
N SER A 29 -18.16 2.05 1.05
CA SER A 29 -17.52 0.78 1.45
C SER A 29 -16.38 0.93 2.45
N ILE A 30 -15.78 2.12 2.55
CA ILE A 30 -14.69 2.41 3.50
C ILE A 30 -15.29 2.98 4.79
N ASP A 31 -14.87 2.42 5.93
CA ASP A 31 -15.25 2.96 7.24
C ASP A 31 -14.87 4.45 7.37
N ARG A 32 -15.76 5.23 7.99
CA ARG A 32 -15.61 6.68 8.09
C ARG A 32 -14.31 7.08 8.80
N ALA A 33 -13.92 6.38 9.86
CA ALA A 33 -12.70 6.68 10.59
C ALA A 33 -11.46 6.47 9.71
N ILE A 34 -11.47 5.45 8.84
CA ILE A 34 -10.40 5.24 7.86
C ILE A 34 -10.40 6.36 6.81
N LEU A 35 -11.58 6.73 6.30
CA LEU A 35 -11.73 7.74 5.27
C LEU A 35 -11.24 9.14 5.71
N GLU A 36 -11.43 9.47 6.98
CA GLU A 36 -10.94 10.71 7.59
C GLU A 36 -9.41 10.76 7.64
N THR A 37 -8.73 9.60 7.69
CA THR A 37 -7.25 9.56 7.64
C THR A 37 -6.65 9.73 6.24
N ILE A 38 -7.45 9.64 5.17
CA ILE A 38 -6.97 9.79 3.80
C ILE A 38 -6.87 11.29 3.45
N LEU A 39 -5.69 11.81 3.15
CA LEU A 39 -5.53 13.22 2.79
C LEU A 39 -5.92 13.52 1.33
N ALA A 40 -5.53 12.65 0.40
CA ALA A 40 -5.79 12.82 -1.03
C ALA A 40 -7.05 12.06 -1.46
N LYS A 41 -8.11 12.80 -1.85
CA LYS A 41 -9.43 12.24 -2.21
C LYS A 41 -10.01 12.85 -3.49
N ASP A 42 -9.16 13.43 -4.34
CA ASP A 42 -9.59 14.14 -5.56
C ASP A 42 -10.13 13.17 -6.61
N THR A 43 -9.48 12.02 -6.79
CA THR A 43 -9.91 10.93 -7.67
C THR A 43 -10.13 9.62 -6.91
N ALA A 44 -10.87 8.68 -7.51
CA ALA A 44 -10.99 7.31 -6.98
C ALA A 44 -9.62 6.64 -6.85
N LYS A 45 -8.70 6.95 -7.78
CA LYS A 45 -7.33 6.47 -7.76
C LYS A 45 -6.56 6.96 -6.53
N ASP A 46 -6.72 8.23 -6.14
CA ASP A 46 -6.02 8.77 -4.97
C ASP A 46 -6.47 8.10 -3.67
N ILE A 47 -7.77 7.83 -3.55
CA ILE A 47 -8.34 7.09 -2.42
C ILE A 47 -7.76 5.67 -2.38
N TRP A 48 -7.76 4.98 -3.53
CA TRP A 48 -7.21 3.62 -3.64
C TRP A 48 -5.73 3.55 -3.29
N GLU A 49 -4.92 4.46 -3.84
CA GLU A 49 -3.48 4.50 -3.56
C GLU A 49 -3.17 4.84 -2.10
N SER A 50 -3.96 5.72 -1.48
CA SER A 50 -3.85 6.04 -0.05
C SER A 50 -4.15 4.83 0.82
N MET A 51 -5.21 4.08 0.50
CA MET A 51 -5.54 2.81 1.18
C MET A 51 -4.42 1.78 1.00
N ARG A 52 -3.95 1.59 -0.24
CA ARG A 52 -2.84 0.68 -0.55
C ARG A 52 -1.60 1.04 0.26
N LEU A 53 -1.26 2.32 0.36
CA LEU A 53 -0.11 2.80 1.11
C LEU A 53 -0.25 2.55 2.61
N LYS A 54 -1.44 2.81 3.19
CA LYS A 54 -1.73 2.61 4.61
C LYS A 54 -1.58 1.14 5.02
N TYR A 55 -2.10 0.21 4.22
CA TYR A 55 -2.15 -1.21 4.58
C TYR A 55 -1.00 -2.07 4.05
N LYS A 56 -0.44 -1.74 2.88
CA LYS A 56 0.71 -2.48 2.31
C LYS A 56 2.04 -1.80 2.59
N GLY A 57 2.04 -0.59 3.16
CA GLY A 57 3.24 0.20 3.39
C GLY A 57 3.84 0.76 2.09
N SER A 58 4.72 1.75 2.25
CA SER A 58 5.47 2.31 1.13
C SER A 58 6.60 1.38 0.69
N THR A 59 7.09 1.54 -0.53
CA THR A 59 8.32 0.85 -0.98
C THR A 59 9.50 1.12 -0.04
N LYS A 60 9.56 2.33 0.55
CA LYS A 60 10.59 2.69 1.54
C LYS A 60 10.43 1.89 2.84
N VAL A 61 9.21 1.75 3.35
CA VAL A 61 8.93 0.94 4.56
C VAL A 61 9.27 -0.52 4.31
N LYS A 62 8.84 -1.09 3.18
CA LYS A 62 9.18 -2.47 2.81
C LYS A 62 10.68 -2.69 2.70
N ARG A 63 11.41 -1.73 2.12
CA ARG A 63 12.87 -1.79 2.02
C ARG A 63 13.55 -1.69 3.40
N ALA A 64 13.05 -0.82 4.27
CA ALA A 64 13.56 -0.71 5.63
C ALA A 64 13.37 -2.01 6.40
N GLN A 65 12.17 -2.61 6.33
CA GLN A 65 11.89 -3.89 6.98
C GLN A 65 12.75 -5.03 6.43
N LEU A 66 12.95 -5.09 5.10
CA LEU A 66 13.88 -6.04 4.50
C LEU A 66 15.33 -5.85 4.99
N GLN A 67 15.78 -4.61 5.17
CA GLN A 67 17.12 -4.34 5.69
C GLN A 67 17.27 -4.75 7.15
N VAL A 68 16.23 -4.58 7.97
CA VAL A 68 16.22 -5.11 9.35
C VAL A 68 16.37 -6.63 9.33
N SER A 69 15.55 -7.36 8.57
CA SER A 69 15.66 -8.82 8.48
C SER A 69 17.03 -9.28 7.98
N ARG A 70 17.64 -8.57 7.02
CA ARG A 70 19.01 -8.88 6.54
C ARG A 70 20.04 -8.71 7.65
N GLY A 71 19.98 -7.61 8.40
CA GLY A 71 20.87 -7.40 9.54
C GLY A 71 20.70 -8.48 10.61
N GLU A 72 19.45 -8.87 10.91
CA GLU A 72 19.15 -9.96 11.84
C GLU A 72 19.75 -11.29 11.36
N PHE A 73 19.68 -11.60 10.06
CA PHE A 73 20.32 -12.78 9.48
C PHE A 73 21.85 -12.72 9.47
N GLU A 74 22.45 -11.54 9.32
CA GLU A 74 23.92 -11.38 9.30
C GLU A 74 24.56 -11.67 10.67
N VAL A 75 23.82 -11.42 11.75
CA VAL A 75 24.30 -11.60 13.13
C VAL A 75 23.73 -12.83 13.82
N ILE A 76 22.86 -13.60 13.15
CA ILE A 76 22.27 -14.79 13.76
C ILE A 76 23.31 -15.92 13.84
N GLU A 77 23.54 -16.39 15.05
CA GLU A 77 24.35 -17.57 15.34
C GLU A 77 23.63 -18.44 16.36
N MET A 78 23.92 -19.74 16.31
CA MET A 78 23.36 -20.70 17.25
C MET A 78 24.07 -20.56 18.60
N GLY A 79 23.31 -20.39 19.67
CA GLY A 79 23.86 -20.30 21.02
C GLY A 79 24.44 -21.63 21.53
N GLU A 80 25.37 -21.58 22.48
CA GLU A 80 26.02 -22.77 23.04
C GLU A 80 25.05 -23.76 23.72
N SER A 81 23.96 -23.25 24.28
CA SER A 81 22.91 -24.03 24.94
C SER A 81 21.61 -24.10 24.14
N GLU A 82 21.62 -23.62 22.90
CA GLU A 82 20.43 -23.58 22.04
C GLU A 82 20.29 -24.89 21.27
N THR A 83 19.09 -25.47 21.27
CA THR A 83 18.82 -26.64 20.45
C THR A 83 18.66 -26.23 18.98
N VAL A 84 18.96 -27.17 18.08
CA VAL A 84 18.78 -26.97 16.63
C VAL A 84 17.35 -26.52 16.30
N THR A 85 16.35 -27.08 16.97
CA THR A 85 14.94 -26.72 16.74
C THR A 85 14.64 -25.28 17.15
N GLU A 86 15.15 -24.81 18.28
CA GLU A 86 14.97 -23.43 18.74
C GLU A 86 15.66 -22.43 17.79
N TYR A 87 16.87 -22.77 17.34
CA TYR A 87 17.60 -21.98 16.36
C TYR A 87 16.84 -21.86 15.02
N PHE A 88 16.31 -22.98 14.50
CA PHE A 88 15.46 -22.97 13.30
C PHE A 88 14.18 -22.15 13.49
N ALA A 89 13.55 -22.22 14.66
CA ALA A 89 12.36 -21.42 14.96
C ALA A 89 12.67 -19.91 14.90
N ARG A 90 13.83 -19.48 15.39
CA ARG A 90 14.28 -18.07 15.28
C ARG A 90 14.54 -17.65 13.84
N ILE A 91 15.21 -18.47 13.05
CA ILE A 91 15.42 -18.23 11.61
C ILE A 91 14.07 -18.02 10.90
N MET A 92 13.09 -18.90 11.17
CA MET A 92 11.76 -18.79 10.57
C MET A 92 10.98 -17.56 11.02
N ALA A 93 11.28 -17.00 12.20
CA ALA A 93 10.61 -15.80 12.69
C ALA A 93 11.13 -14.51 12.01
N ILE A 94 12.34 -14.52 11.44
CA ILE A 94 12.94 -13.39 10.71
C ILE A 94 12.47 -13.36 9.23
N ALA A 95 12.13 -14.54 8.69
CA ALA A 95 11.68 -14.75 7.30
C ALA A 95 10.23 -14.29 7.05
#